data_AF-A0A2L0F5U4-F1
#
_entry.id   AF-A0A2L0F5U4-F1
#
_cell.length_a   1.000
_cell.length_b   1.000
_cell.length_c   1.000
_cell.angle_alpha   90.00
_cell.angle_beta   90.00
_cell.angle_gamma   90.00
#
_symmetry.space_group_name_H-M   'P 1'
#
loop_
_entity.id
_entity.type
_entity.pdbx_description
1 polymer ?
#
loop_
_entity_poly.entity_id
_entity_poly.type
_entity_poly.pdbx_seq_one_letter_code
_entity_poly.pdbx_strand_id
1 'polypeptide(L)'
;MVQPSSGTPRPPGPPLVAPTEEEWRAMAPAERERLLVQILDALSDPRRAMAEGRPHHKAKGRAIDMLTLHFGSTGRVIYLAEELAVLYPGEDVFVPDILAVLDVPQPEDDPRMAWVVADEGKGLSLVLEVLHQGNRTKDLVANVEVYARLRIPEYFVYDRLRQQVHGYRLPGPDAGRYQRIVPQMGRYTSAVLGLDLAVSGGKLQFFHGMAELFGSADLIGRLQGMMTDLEARAEQAQAQAEQAMEGLRGAILAALRMRGIPCPDEAHARVHSCQEPATLQRWLLQAMSAGSLADVFAE
;
A
#
# COMPACT_ATOMS: atom_id res chain seq x y z
N MET A 1 -16.11 12.16 37.49
CA MET A 1 -15.31 13.03 36.60
C MET A 1 -13.90 13.05 37.12
N VAL A 2 -12.97 12.36 36.45
CA VAL A 2 -11.54 12.40 36.77
C VAL A 2 -10.89 13.27 35.70
N GLN A 3 -10.28 14.39 36.11
CA GLN A 3 -9.53 15.24 35.17
C GLN A 3 -8.27 14.52 34.70
N PRO A 4 -7.90 14.58 33.42
CA PRO A 4 -6.63 14.04 32.96
C PRO A 4 -5.50 14.96 33.43
N SER A 5 -4.48 14.37 34.07
CA SER A 5 -3.27 15.06 34.48
C SER A 5 -2.52 15.60 33.26
N SER A 6 -2.29 16.92 33.26
CA SER A 6 -1.41 17.61 32.33
C SER A 6 0.04 17.25 32.63
N GLY A 7 0.53 16.15 32.03
CA GLY A 7 1.95 15.81 32.04
C GLY A 7 2.73 16.78 31.16
N THR A 8 3.55 17.64 31.76
CA THR A 8 4.57 18.43 31.06
C THR A 8 5.51 17.50 30.28
N PRO A 9 5.82 17.77 29.00
CA PRO A 9 6.85 17.03 28.27
C PRO A 9 8.19 17.18 29.00
N ARG A 10 8.79 16.06 29.39
CA ARG A 10 10.10 16.03 30.06
C ARG A 10 11.19 16.34 29.02
N PRO A 11 12.22 17.16 29.34
CA PRO A 11 13.23 17.56 28.36
C PRO A 11 13.99 16.32 27.84
N PRO A 12 14.34 16.28 26.54
CA PRO A 12 15.16 15.20 26.00
C PRO A 12 16.52 15.18 26.70
N GLY A 13 17.12 13.98 26.81
CA GLY A 13 18.52 13.84 27.24
C GLY A 13 19.47 14.58 26.28
N PRO A 14 20.77 14.68 26.60
CA PRO A 14 21.72 15.42 25.76
C PRO A 14 21.69 14.91 24.31
N PRO A 15 21.82 15.81 23.31
CA PRO A 15 21.84 15.43 21.90
C PRO A 15 22.95 14.42 21.64
N LEU A 16 22.61 13.36 20.88
CA LEU A 16 23.60 12.44 20.34
C LEU A 16 24.17 13.12 19.10
N VAL A 17 25.38 13.62 19.16
CA VAL A 17 26.05 14.28 18.02
C VAL A 17 26.85 13.22 17.27
N ALA A 18 26.68 13.16 15.95
CA ALA A 18 27.49 12.31 15.09
C ALA A 18 28.93 12.85 15.03
N PRO A 19 29.94 11.97 14.92
CA PRO A 19 31.31 12.41 14.73
C PRO A 19 31.43 13.24 13.44
N THR A 20 32.42 14.13 13.40
CA THR A 20 32.83 14.79 12.16
C THR A 20 33.31 13.77 11.13
N GLU A 21 33.38 14.16 9.85
CA GLU A 21 33.81 13.23 8.81
C GLU A 21 35.26 12.78 9.05
N GLU A 22 36.13 13.69 9.48
CA GLU A 22 37.52 13.37 9.83
C GLU A 22 37.59 12.32 10.97
N GLU A 23 36.84 12.53 12.04
CA GLU A 23 36.76 11.57 13.16
C GLU A 23 36.20 10.22 12.70
N TRP A 24 35.13 10.22 11.91
CA TRP A 24 34.53 8.99 11.38
C TRP A 24 35.50 8.20 10.51
N ARG A 25 36.23 8.89 9.62
CA ARG A 25 37.22 8.26 8.73
C ARG A 25 38.44 7.74 9.50
N ALA A 26 38.81 8.37 10.61
CA ALA A 26 39.89 7.92 11.48
C ALA A 26 39.54 6.65 12.27
N MET A 27 38.25 6.35 12.49
CA MET A 27 37.80 5.14 13.20
C MET A 27 38.00 3.87 12.37
N ALA A 28 38.44 2.80 13.04
CA ALA A 28 38.42 1.46 12.47
C ALA A 28 36.97 0.95 12.30
N PRO A 29 36.71 0.00 11.39
CA PRO A 29 35.35 -0.52 11.15
C PRO A 29 34.63 -1.01 12.42
N ALA A 30 35.33 -1.73 13.30
CA ALA A 30 34.75 -2.22 14.56
C ALA A 30 34.45 -1.10 15.57
N GLU A 31 35.14 0.04 15.49
CA GLU A 31 34.82 1.22 16.31
C GLU A 31 33.56 1.91 15.81
N ARG A 32 33.40 2.04 14.49
CA ARG A 32 32.18 2.55 13.85
C ARG A 32 30.97 1.70 14.21
N GLU A 33 31.09 0.38 14.12
CA GLU A 33 30.02 -0.56 14.50
C GLU A 33 29.61 -0.38 15.98
N ARG A 34 30.58 -0.35 16.90
CA ARG A 34 30.30 -0.11 18.33
C ARG A 34 29.61 1.22 18.58
N LEU A 35 30.02 2.28 17.89
CA LEU A 35 29.40 3.59 18.00
C LEU A 35 27.96 3.57 17.49
N LEU A 36 27.70 2.94 16.34
CA LEU A 36 26.35 2.80 15.81
C LEU A 36 25.44 2.04 16.78
N VAL A 37 25.91 0.93 17.36
CA VAL A 37 25.16 0.19 18.39
C VAL A 37 24.83 1.11 19.57
N GLN A 38 25.80 1.87 20.09
CA GLN A 38 25.56 2.81 21.20
C GLN A 38 24.53 3.89 20.85
N ILE A 39 24.59 4.44 19.65
CA ILE A 39 23.65 5.45 19.16
C ILE A 39 22.24 4.85 19.07
N LEU A 40 22.10 3.67 18.46
CA LEU A 40 20.82 3.00 18.29
C LEU A 40 20.20 2.58 19.63
N ASP A 41 21.01 2.08 20.56
CA ASP A 41 20.58 1.78 21.93
C ASP A 41 20.08 3.03 22.65
N ALA A 42 20.80 4.15 22.50
CA ALA A 42 20.41 5.42 23.09
C ALA A 42 19.14 6.00 22.46
N LEU A 43 18.91 5.80 21.15
CA LEU A 43 17.68 6.21 20.47
C LEU A 43 16.49 5.33 20.87
N SER A 44 16.74 4.06 21.15
CA SER A 44 15.73 3.06 21.55
C SER A 44 15.32 3.14 23.02
N ASP A 45 15.98 3.99 23.83
CA ASP A 45 15.63 4.17 25.24
C ASP A 45 14.13 4.51 25.38
N PRO A 46 13.33 3.73 26.13
CA PRO A 46 11.90 4.00 26.34
C PRO A 46 11.61 5.41 26.90
N ARG A 47 12.60 6.07 27.50
CA ARG A 47 12.52 7.46 27.98
C ARG A 47 12.60 8.48 26.84
N ARG A 48 13.10 8.10 25.66
CA ARG A 48 13.19 8.87 24.41
C ARG A 48 12.18 8.39 23.37
N ALA A 49 11.93 7.08 23.31
CA ALA A 49 10.90 6.49 22.45
C ALA A 49 9.52 6.94 22.94
N MET A 50 8.94 7.94 22.28
CA MET A 50 7.54 8.25 22.45
C MET A 50 6.75 7.01 22.02
N ALA A 51 6.01 6.39 22.94
CA ALA A 51 5.20 5.22 22.59
C ALA A 51 4.23 5.59 21.46
N GLU A 52 4.56 5.18 20.24
CA GLU A 52 3.76 5.52 19.07
C GLU A 52 2.42 4.81 19.12
N GLY A 53 1.34 5.56 18.91
CA GLY A 53 0.02 4.96 18.78
C GLY A 53 -0.09 4.14 17.48
N ARG A 54 -0.79 3.00 17.51
CA ARG A 54 -1.07 2.17 16.31
C ARG A 54 -1.49 2.94 15.04
N PRO A 55 -2.29 4.03 15.12
CA PRO A 55 -2.65 4.80 13.93
C PRO A 55 -1.49 5.54 13.24
N HIS A 56 -0.44 5.88 13.98
CA HIS A 56 0.76 6.55 13.48
C HIS A 56 1.62 5.56 12.69
N HIS A 57 2.03 4.47 13.33
CA HIS A 57 2.75 3.37 12.70
C HIS A 57 2.08 2.86 11.42
N LYS A 58 0.75 2.67 11.44
CA LYS A 58 0.00 2.24 10.24
C LYS A 58 0.03 3.26 9.09
N ALA A 59 0.14 4.55 9.39
CA ALA A 59 0.24 5.58 8.35
C ALA A 59 1.62 5.57 7.67
N LYS A 60 2.69 5.37 8.46
CA LYS A 60 4.07 5.24 7.96
C LYS A 60 4.23 4.01 7.06
N GLY A 61 3.87 2.84 7.59
CA GLY A 61 3.95 1.59 6.83
C GLY A 61 3.13 1.61 5.54
N ARG A 62 1.95 2.28 5.52
CA ARG A 62 1.21 2.45 4.25
C ARG A 62 1.95 3.33 3.26
N ALA A 63 2.53 4.44 3.72
CA ALA A 63 3.25 5.35 2.85
C ALA A 63 4.48 4.67 2.23
N ILE A 64 5.29 3.96 3.03
CA ILE A 64 6.40 3.13 2.53
C ILE A 64 5.91 2.08 1.53
N ASP A 65 4.90 1.29 1.88
CA ASP A 65 4.35 0.24 1.02
C ASP A 65 3.92 0.77 -0.36
N MET A 66 3.20 1.91 -0.40
CA MET A 66 2.81 2.55 -1.67
C MET A 66 4.01 3.02 -2.48
N LEU A 67 5.00 3.64 -1.85
CA LEU A 67 6.20 4.16 -2.53
C LEU A 67 7.06 3.01 -3.04
N THR A 68 7.30 1.97 -2.24
CA THR A 68 8.07 0.78 -2.61
C THR A 68 7.45 0.06 -3.81
N LEU A 69 6.13 -0.17 -3.80
CA LEU A 69 5.42 -0.76 -4.95
C LEU A 69 5.53 0.10 -6.22
N HIS A 70 5.40 1.42 -6.09
CA HIS A 70 5.46 2.32 -7.23
C HIS A 70 6.87 2.36 -7.85
N PHE A 71 7.92 2.53 -7.04
CA PHE A 71 9.27 2.61 -7.57
C PHE A 71 9.80 1.24 -8.04
N GLY A 72 9.39 0.16 -7.38
CA GLY A 72 9.64 -1.20 -7.86
C GLY A 72 9.02 -1.48 -9.23
N SER A 73 7.80 -0.98 -9.49
CA SER A 73 7.12 -1.19 -10.78
C SER A 73 7.58 -0.24 -11.89
N THR A 74 8.03 0.96 -11.56
CA THR A 74 8.56 1.94 -12.54
C THR A 74 10.05 1.75 -12.86
N GLY A 75 10.79 0.98 -12.04
CA GLY A 75 12.22 0.77 -12.19
C GLY A 75 13.09 1.97 -11.81
N ARG A 76 12.51 3.00 -11.19
CA ARG A 76 13.26 4.17 -10.71
C ARG A 76 14.05 3.79 -9.47
N VAL A 77 15.36 4.02 -9.49
CA VAL A 77 16.25 3.70 -8.37
C VAL A 77 16.12 4.76 -7.28
N ILE A 78 15.63 4.36 -6.11
CA ILE A 78 15.47 5.19 -4.92
C ILE A 78 15.56 4.31 -3.69
N TYR A 79 16.33 4.74 -2.70
CA TYR A 79 16.39 4.11 -1.39
C TYR A 79 15.30 4.69 -0.51
N LEU A 80 14.48 3.83 0.11
CA LEU A 80 13.41 4.21 1.02
C LEU A 80 13.58 3.50 2.35
N ALA A 81 13.50 4.23 3.45
CA ALA A 81 13.49 3.64 4.77
C ALA A 81 12.49 4.35 5.69
N GLU A 82 11.95 3.59 6.65
CA GLU A 82 11.23 4.12 7.79
C GLU A 82 12.06 3.91 9.05
N GLU A 83 12.00 4.89 9.96
CA GLU A 83 12.62 4.82 11.30
C GLU A 83 14.13 4.47 11.30
N LEU A 84 14.85 4.76 10.22
CA LEU A 84 16.29 4.53 10.12
C LEU A 84 17.07 5.75 10.66
N ALA A 85 18.03 5.51 11.56
CA ALA A 85 18.88 6.59 12.09
C ALA A 85 19.72 7.23 10.98
N VAL A 86 19.88 8.56 11.05
CA VAL A 86 20.60 9.35 10.04
C VAL A 86 21.69 10.16 10.72
N LEU A 87 22.92 10.01 10.22
CA LEU A 87 24.11 10.67 10.75
C LEU A 87 24.70 11.59 9.70
N TYR A 88 24.49 12.90 9.88
CA TYR A 88 25.25 13.92 9.18
C TYR A 88 26.50 14.28 10.00
N PRO A 89 27.68 14.43 9.39
CA PRO A 89 28.91 14.70 10.13
C PRO A 89 28.82 15.94 11.03
N GLY A 90 29.13 15.78 12.33
CA GLY A 90 29.12 16.88 13.30
C GLY A 90 27.73 17.41 13.68
N GLU A 91 26.66 16.74 13.27
CA GLU A 91 25.27 17.16 13.50
C GLU A 91 24.57 16.20 14.47
N ASP A 92 23.46 16.66 15.06
CA ASP A 92 22.63 15.81 15.90
C ASP A 92 22.08 14.63 15.08
N VAL A 93 22.18 13.42 15.65
CA VAL A 93 21.57 12.23 15.09
C VAL A 93 20.06 12.31 15.21
N PHE A 94 19.36 12.03 14.13
CA PHE A 94 17.90 12.02 14.07
C PHE A 94 17.38 10.76 13.37
N VAL A 95 16.10 10.48 13.59
CA VAL A 95 15.37 9.34 13.01
C VAL A 95 14.11 9.91 12.36
N PRO A 96 14.09 10.10 11.04
CA PRO A 96 12.88 10.50 10.34
C PRO A 96 11.88 9.35 10.28
N ASP A 97 10.58 9.67 10.26
CA ASP A 97 9.54 8.66 10.04
C ASP A 97 9.72 7.95 8.69
N ILE A 98 9.97 8.72 7.63
CA ILE A 98 10.24 8.22 6.28
C ILE A 98 11.34 9.08 5.66
N LEU A 99 12.33 8.42 5.05
CA LEU A 99 13.37 9.06 4.25
C LEU A 99 13.42 8.48 2.84
N ALA A 100 13.89 9.30 1.90
CA ALA A 100 14.22 8.88 0.55
C ALA A 100 15.59 9.39 0.11
N VAL A 101 16.35 8.54 -0.60
CA VAL A 101 17.61 8.93 -1.25
C VAL A 101 17.56 8.50 -2.71
N LEU A 102 17.63 9.47 -3.62
CA LEU A 102 17.58 9.19 -5.05
C LEU A 102 18.80 8.42 -5.52
N ASP A 103 18.65 7.61 -6.57
CA ASP A 103 19.73 6.95 -7.30
C ASP A 103 20.62 6.03 -6.44
N VAL A 104 20.10 5.59 -5.30
CA VAL A 104 20.76 4.60 -4.44
C VAL A 104 19.94 3.31 -4.47
N PRO A 105 20.53 2.18 -4.85
CA PRO A 105 19.83 0.89 -4.83
C PRO A 105 19.58 0.42 -3.40
N GLN A 106 18.44 -0.24 -3.23
CA GLN A 106 18.04 -0.90 -1.99
C GLN A 106 17.98 -2.41 -2.25
N PRO A 107 19.03 -3.18 -1.88
CA PRO A 107 18.98 -4.63 -1.97
C PRO A 107 17.95 -5.19 -0.97
N GLU A 108 17.45 -6.40 -1.22
CA GLU A 108 16.50 -7.09 -0.34
C GLU A 108 17.10 -7.33 1.05
N ASP A 109 18.35 -7.81 1.09
CA ASP A 109 19.15 -7.95 2.32
C ASP A 109 20.04 -6.71 2.52
N ASP A 110 19.43 -5.56 2.84
CA ASP A 110 20.19 -4.33 3.11
C ASP A 110 20.85 -4.37 4.51
N PRO A 111 22.20 -4.34 4.61
CA PRO A 111 22.90 -4.42 5.90
C PRO A 111 22.96 -3.08 6.65
N ARG A 112 22.41 -1.99 6.09
CA ARG A 112 22.49 -0.66 6.70
C ARG A 112 21.66 -0.60 7.98
N MET A 113 22.35 -0.40 9.10
CA MET A 113 21.73 -0.11 10.39
C MET A 113 21.43 1.39 10.58
N ALA A 114 22.04 2.25 9.77
CA ALA A 114 21.84 3.69 9.76
C ALA A 114 22.24 4.26 8.39
N TRP A 115 21.70 5.43 8.03
CA TRP A 115 22.18 6.23 6.92
C TRP A 115 23.33 7.14 7.39
N VAL A 116 24.57 6.70 7.17
CA VAL A 116 25.76 7.49 7.52
C VAL A 116 26.22 8.25 6.30
N VAL A 117 26.00 9.57 6.28
CA VAL A 117 26.30 10.41 5.10
C VAL A 117 27.78 10.37 4.73
N ALA A 118 28.68 10.23 5.70
CA ALA A 118 30.10 10.05 5.45
C ALA A 118 30.38 8.77 4.65
N ASP A 119 29.74 7.64 4.95
CA ASP A 119 29.97 6.39 4.21
C ASP A 119 29.28 6.39 2.85
N GLU A 120 28.07 6.93 2.76
CA GLU A 120 27.27 6.95 1.52
C GLU A 120 27.72 8.05 0.54
N GLY A 121 28.40 9.09 1.02
CA GLY A 121 28.77 10.27 0.22
C GLY A 121 27.58 11.10 -0.27
N LYS A 122 26.37 10.80 0.22
CA LYS A 122 25.11 11.43 -0.22
C LYS A 122 24.18 11.66 0.96
N GLY A 123 23.62 12.86 1.04
CA GLY A 123 22.57 13.22 1.98
C GLY A 123 21.19 12.73 1.54
N LEU A 124 20.22 12.88 2.43
CA LEU A 124 18.82 12.57 2.15
C LEU A 124 18.29 13.47 1.02
N SER A 125 17.48 12.89 0.16
CA SER A 125 16.78 13.61 -0.90
C SER A 125 15.42 14.13 -0.45
N LEU A 126 14.75 13.40 0.44
CA LEU A 126 13.48 13.81 1.04
C LEU A 126 13.31 13.22 2.44
N VAL A 127 12.63 13.98 3.30
CA VAL A 127 12.09 13.49 4.58
C VAL A 127 10.57 13.70 4.61
N LEU A 128 9.83 12.74 5.13
CA LEU A 128 8.38 12.81 5.36
C LEU A 128 8.05 12.40 6.80
N GLU A 129 7.48 13.32 7.58
CA GLU A 129 7.07 13.08 8.98
C GLU A 129 5.54 12.96 9.09
N VAL A 130 5.05 12.12 9.99
CA VAL A 130 3.62 11.89 10.22
C VAL A 130 3.23 12.43 11.59
N LEU A 131 2.61 13.61 11.67
CA LEU A 131 2.18 14.14 12.97
C LEU A 131 0.88 13.50 13.45
N HIS A 132 0.91 12.94 14.66
CA HIS A 132 -0.30 12.60 15.41
C HIS A 132 -0.50 13.52 16.64
N GLN A 133 -0.21 13.05 17.86
CA GLN A 133 -0.24 13.87 19.09
C GLN A 133 1.10 14.57 19.39
N GLY A 134 2.02 14.58 18.42
CA GLY A 134 3.36 15.13 18.54
C GLY A 134 3.42 16.65 18.66
N ASN A 135 4.63 17.15 18.90
CA ASN A 135 4.91 18.57 19.05
C ASN A 135 5.00 19.25 17.67
N ARG A 136 3.91 19.87 17.20
CA ARG A 136 3.89 20.62 15.93
C ARG A 136 5.00 21.65 15.79
N THR A 137 5.44 22.27 16.88
CA THR A 137 6.55 23.25 16.82
C THR A 137 7.86 22.57 16.45
N LYS A 138 8.08 21.32 16.88
CA LYS A 138 9.23 20.53 16.45
C LYS A 138 9.21 20.37 14.93
N ASP A 139 8.13 19.79 14.39
CA ASP A 139 8.15 19.34 13.00
C ASP A 139 7.80 20.45 11.98
N LEU A 140 7.01 21.46 12.35
CA LEU A 140 6.65 22.56 11.46
C LEU A 140 7.54 23.80 11.59
N VAL A 141 8.47 23.83 12.56
CA VAL A 141 9.40 24.95 12.75
C VAL A 141 10.84 24.46 12.92
N ALA A 142 11.15 23.71 13.98
CA ALA A 142 12.54 23.33 14.27
C ALA A 142 13.15 22.44 13.18
N ASN A 143 12.45 21.36 12.78
CA ASN A 143 12.91 20.46 11.73
C ASN A 143 13.01 21.15 10.37
N VAL A 144 12.12 22.13 10.09
CA VAL A 144 12.19 22.93 8.85
C VAL A 144 13.52 23.68 8.77
N GLU A 145 13.98 24.27 9.88
CA GLU A 145 15.28 24.96 9.90
C GLU A 145 16.47 23.99 9.85
N VAL A 146 16.41 22.89 10.62
CA VAL A 146 17.47 21.88 10.66
C VAL A 146 17.64 21.21 9.30
N TYR A 147 16.57 20.68 8.70
CA TYR A 147 16.66 19.96 7.43
C TYR A 147 17.06 20.87 6.26
N ALA A 148 16.68 22.15 6.29
CA ALA A 148 17.18 23.14 5.33
C ALA A 148 18.70 23.36 5.47
N ARG A 149 19.20 23.46 6.70
CA ARG A 149 20.65 23.59 6.98
C ARG A 149 21.42 22.35 6.50
N LEU A 150 20.85 21.16 6.70
CA LEU A 150 21.39 19.89 6.19
C LEU A 150 21.28 19.71 4.68
N ARG A 151 20.72 20.70 3.95
CA ARG A 151 20.56 20.70 2.48
C ARG A 151 19.66 19.59 1.95
N ILE A 152 18.73 19.09 2.76
CA ILE A 152 17.74 18.10 2.30
C ILE A 152 16.79 18.80 1.30
N PRO A 153 16.71 18.38 0.03
CA PRO A 153 15.97 19.12 -1.00
C PRO A 153 14.49 19.35 -0.69
N GLU A 154 13.80 18.34 -0.16
CA GLU A 154 12.38 18.39 0.14
C GLU A 154 12.06 17.83 1.52
N TYR A 155 11.11 18.48 2.19
CA TYR A 155 10.60 18.05 3.49
C TYR A 155 9.08 18.14 3.50
N PHE A 156 8.43 17.05 3.89
CA PHE A 156 6.98 16.96 4.00
C PHE A 156 6.56 16.58 5.41
N VAL A 157 5.38 17.07 5.81
CA VAL A 157 4.77 16.75 7.11
C VAL A 157 3.30 16.47 6.89
N TYR A 158 2.84 15.27 7.23
CA TYR A 158 1.43 14.90 7.24
C TYR A 158 0.84 15.07 8.64
N ASP A 159 0.09 16.15 8.88
CA ASP A 159 -0.67 16.33 10.12
C ASP A 159 -1.96 15.51 10.09
N ARG A 160 -1.92 14.33 10.71
CA ARG A 160 -3.04 13.38 10.77
C ARG A 160 -4.20 13.91 11.61
N LEU A 161 -3.98 14.73 12.62
CA LEU A 161 -5.10 15.29 13.40
C LEU A 161 -5.84 16.37 12.60
N ARG A 162 -5.11 17.17 11.81
CA ARG A 162 -5.70 18.22 10.97
C ARG A 162 -6.06 17.77 9.56
N GLN A 163 -5.66 16.56 9.17
CA GLN A 163 -5.85 16.03 7.82
C GLN A 163 -5.24 16.97 6.75
N GLN A 164 -4.00 17.39 7.01
CA GLN A 164 -3.26 18.34 6.16
C GLN A 164 -1.86 17.83 5.84
N VAL A 165 -1.38 18.14 4.65
CA VAL A 165 0.04 18.00 4.29
C VAL A 165 0.67 19.39 4.29
N HIS A 166 1.90 19.48 4.77
CA HIS A 166 2.77 20.62 4.61
C HIS A 166 3.96 20.18 3.77
N GLY A 167 4.32 20.95 2.74
CA GLY A 167 5.49 20.68 1.91
C GLY A 167 6.45 21.86 1.94
N TYR A 168 7.74 21.56 1.95
CA TYR A 168 8.85 22.50 1.98
C TYR A 168 9.90 22.08 0.95
N ARG A 169 10.43 23.03 0.18
CA ARG A 169 11.44 22.77 -0.86
C ARG A 169 12.55 23.83 -0.81
N LEU A 170 13.80 23.38 -0.94
CA LEU A 170 14.92 24.29 -1.16
C LEU A 170 14.84 24.83 -2.59
N PRO A 171 14.85 26.17 -2.81
CA PRO A 171 14.76 26.74 -4.15
C PRO A 171 16.00 26.46 -5.01
N GLY A 172 17.10 25.99 -4.41
CA GLY A 172 18.31 25.55 -5.10
C GLY A 172 19.31 24.93 -4.11
N PRO A 173 20.41 24.33 -4.62
CA PRO A 173 21.40 23.64 -3.80
C PRO A 173 22.03 24.53 -2.72
N ASP A 174 22.28 25.80 -3.06
CA ASP A 174 22.92 26.77 -2.16
C ASP A 174 21.94 27.52 -1.27
N ALA A 175 20.64 27.21 -1.32
CA ALA A 175 19.65 27.81 -0.43
C ALA A 175 19.73 27.24 0.99
N GLY A 176 19.90 28.12 1.99
CA GLY A 176 19.92 27.72 3.41
C GLY A 176 18.55 27.74 4.10
N ARG A 177 17.47 27.99 3.37
CA ARG A 177 16.10 28.07 3.91
C ARG A 177 15.09 27.49 2.92
N TYR A 178 14.12 26.74 3.46
CA TYR A 178 13.01 26.24 2.68
C TYR A 178 12.02 27.33 2.25
N GLN A 179 11.35 27.07 1.13
CA GLN A 179 10.10 27.71 0.74
C GLN A 179 8.95 26.73 0.89
N ARG A 180 7.76 27.22 1.25
CA ARG A 180 6.56 26.38 1.31
C ARG A 180 6.12 26.00 -0.11
N ILE A 181 5.82 24.72 -0.31
CA ILE A 181 5.17 24.23 -1.51
C ILE A 181 3.69 24.64 -1.44
N VAL A 182 3.22 25.35 -2.46
CA VAL A 182 1.81 25.72 -2.60
C VAL A 182 1.06 24.59 -3.29
N PRO A 183 0.01 24.03 -2.69
CA PRO A 183 -0.71 22.92 -3.28
C PRO A 183 -1.47 23.37 -4.54
N GLN A 184 -1.46 22.54 -5.57
CA GLN A 184 -2.25 22.69 -6.78
C GLN A 184 -3.44 21.74 -6.71
N MET A 185 -4.67 22.26 -6.75
CA MET A 185 -5.89 21.45 -6.58
C MET A 185 -5.87 20.54 -5.34
N GLY A 186 -5.28 21.03 -4.24
CA GLY A 186 -5.15 20.28 -2.99
C GLY A 186 -4.00 19.26 -2.95
N ARG A 187 -3.18 19.17 -4.00
CA ARG A 187 -2.03 18.27 -4.11
C ARG A 187 -0.71 19.02 -3.99
N TYR A 188 0.21 18.46 -3.22
CA TYR A 188 1.56 18.98 -3.05
C TYR A 188 2.54 18.18 -3.91
N THR A 189 3.05 18.78 -4.97
CA THR A 189 3.97 18.12 -5.90
C THR A 189 5.37 18.00 -5.30
N SER A 190 5.88 16.78 -5.18
CA SER A 190 7.28 16.44 -4.89
C SER A 190 8.06 16.28 -6.18
N ALA A 191 9.10 17.10 -6.36
CA ALA A 191 10.03 16.97 -7.48
C ALA A 191 11.01 15.82 -7.24
N VAL A 192 11.32 15.52 -5.98
CA VAL A 192 12.18 14.38 -5.60
C VAL A 192 11.48 13.08 -5.96
N LEU A 193 10.25 12.86 -5.50
CA LEU A 193 9.53 11.61 -5.75
C LEU A 193 8.92 11.56 -7.15
N GLY A 194 8.73 12.69 -7.83
CA GLY A 194 7.96 12.74 -9.07
C GLY A 194 6.49 12.36 -8.85
N LEU A 195 5.98 12.66 -7.65
CA LEU A 195 4.64 12.30 -7.17
C LEU A 195 3.98 13.50 -6.52
N ASP A 196 2.67 13.51 -6.52
CA ASP A 196 1.85 14.45 -5.76
C ASP A 196 1.41 13.82 -4.44
N LEU A 197 1.46 14.58 -3.35
CA LEU A 197 0.96 14.18 -2.03
C LEU A 197 -0.35 14.90 -1.74
N ALA A 198 -1.36 14.17 -1.29
CA ALA A 198 -2.58 14.79 -0.78
C ALA A 198 -3.21 13.95 0.33
N VAL A 199 -4.17 14.54 1.03
CA VAL A 199 -5.01 13.81 1.98
C VAL A 199 -6.31 13.45 1.28
N SER A 200 -6.56 12.15 1.12
CA SER A 200 -7.79 11.59 0.52
C SER A 200 -8.37 10.53 1.44
N GLY A 201 -9.69 10.54 1.66
CA GLY A 201 -10.37 9.55 2.51
C GLY A 201 -9.81 9.45 3.94
N GLY A 202 -9.30 10.55 4.51
CA GLY A 202 -8.74 10.58 5.86
C GLY A 202 -7.29 10.06 5.97
N LYS A 203 -6.59 9.92 4.84
CA LYS A 203 -5.29 9.24 4.72
C LYS A 203 -4.37 10.02 3.80
N LEU A 204 -3.07 9.98 4.08
CA LEU A 204 -2.06 10.41 3.12
C LEU A 204 -2.09 9.48 1.91
N GLN A 205 -2.21 10.04 0.72
CA GLN A 205 -2.14 9.36 -0.58
C GLN A 205 -1.15 10.04 -1.50
N PHE A 206 -0.58 9.23 -2.39
CA PHE A 206 0.33 9.67 -3.43
C PHE A 206 -0.33 9.53 -4.80
N PHE A 207 0.03 10.38 -5.74
CA PHE A 207 -0.47 10.32 -7.12
C PHE A 207 0.67 10.45 -8.13
N HIS A 208 0.62 9.63 -9.18
CA HIS A 208 1.44 9.77 -10.37
C HIS A 208 0.56 10.31 -11.50
N GLY A 209 0.69 11.61 -11.80
CA GLY A 209 -0.27 12.32 -12.64
C GLY A 209 -1.68 12.25 -12.05
N MET A 210 -2.64 11.70 -12.79
CA MET A 210 -4.02 11.55 -12.30
C MET A 210 -4.25 10.25 -11.52
N ALA A 211 -3.32 9.29 -11.57
CA ALA A 211 -3.48 7.99 -10.96
C ALA A 211 -3.10 8.01 -9.47
N GLU A 212 -4.00 7.54 -8.61
CA GLU A 212 -3.72 7.30 -7.19
C GLU A 212 -2.87 6.04 -7.04
N LEU A 213 -1.87 6.09 -6.16
CA LEU A 213 -1.05 4.93 -5.82
C LEU A 213 -1.81 4.03 -4.85
N PHE A 214 -1.62 2.72 -4.99
CA PHE A 214 -2.24 1.71 -4.15
C PHE A 214 -1.17 0.99 -3.31
N GLY A 215 -1.49 0.71 -2.06
CA GLY A 215 -0.69 -0.20 -1.25
C GLY A 215 -1.04 -1.67 -1.53
N SER A 216 -0.22 -2.57 -1.01
CA SER A 216 -0.39 -4.03 -1.11
C SER A 216 -1.77 -4.46 -0.63
N ALA A 217 -2.24 -3.91 0.50
CA ALA A 217 -3.56 -4.24 1.05
C ALA A 217 -4.72 -3.81 0.12
N ASP A 218 -4.58 -2.67 -0.57
CA ASP A 218 -5.60 -2.19 -1.50
C ASP A 218 -5.63 -3.07 -2.76
N LEU A 219 -4.46 -3.50 -3.25
CA LEU A 219 -4.34 -4.42 -4.38
C LEU A 219 -4.90 -5.81 -4.05
N ILE A 220 -4.57 -6.36 -2.87
CA ILE A 220 -5.11 -7.65 -2.41
C ILE A 220 -6.63 -7.58 -2.30
N GLY A 221 -7.17 -6.53 -1.69
CA GLY A 221 -8.63 -6.36 -1.57
C GLY A 221 -9.33 -6.29 -2.93
N ARG A 222 -8.72 -5.63 -3.92
CA ARG A 222 -9.23 -5.60 -5.30
C ARG A 222 -9.20 -6.96 -5.97
N LEU A 223 -8.10 -7.70 -5.83
CA LEU A 223 -7.97 -9.05 -6.40
C LEU A 223 -8.98 -10.01 -5.77
N GLN A 224 -9.16 -9.96 -4.46
CA GLN A 224 -10.18 -10.75 -3.76
C GLN A 224 -11.59 -10.42 -4.27
N GLY A 225 -11.93 -9.13 -4.39
CA GLY A 225 -13.21 -8.72 -4.94
C GLY A 225 -13.45 -9.22 -6.37
N MET A 226 -12.43 -9.11 -7.24
CA MET A 226 -12.51 -9.63 -8.60
C MET A 226 -12.71 -11.15 -8.65
N MET A 227 -12.06 -11.89 -7.74
CA MET A 227 -12.22 -13.34 -7.64
C MET A 227 -13.64 -13.72 -7.22
N THR A 228 -14.18 -13.07 -6.19
CA THR A 228 -15.57 -13.28 -5.74
C THR A 228 -16.58 -12.95 -6.85
N ASP A 229 -16.36 -11.87 -7.61
CA ASP A 229 -17.23 -11.52 -8.74
C ASP A 229 -17.18 -12.57 -9.86
N LEU A 230 -16.02 -13.15 -10.12
CA LEU A 230 -15.85 -14.22 -11.11
C LEU A 230 -16.53 -15.52 -10.66
N GLU A 231 -16.37 -15.90 -9.40
CA GLU A 231 -17.04 -17.06 -8.80
C GLU A 231 -18.56 -16.92 -8.88
N ALA A 232 -19.10 -15.75 -8.48
CA ALA A 232 -20.53 -15.48 -8.55
C ALA A 232 -21.07 -15.56 -10.00
N ARG A 233 -20.30 -15.07 -10.98
CA ARG A 233 -20.69 -15.18 -12.40
C ARG A 233 -20.66 -16.62 -12.90
N ALA A 234 -19.67 -17.41 -12.49
CA ALA A 234 -19.56 -18.81 -12.86
C ALA A 234 -20.71 -19.64 -12.28
N GLU A 235 -21.02 -19.46 -11.00
CA GLU A 235 -22.17 -20.10 -10.34
C GLU A 235 -23.50 -19.70 -10.99
N GLN A 236 -23.68 -18.42 -11.31
CA GLN A 236 -24.88 -17.94 -11.99
C GLN A 236 -25.01 -18.53 -13.39
N ALA A 237 -23.92 -18.63 -14.15
CA ALA A 237 -23.93 -19.25 -15.48
C ALA A 237 -24.26 -20.75 -15.40
N GLN A 238 -23.71 -21.46 -14.40
CA GLN A 238 -24.00 -22.87 -14.18
C GLN A 238 -25.46 -23.09 -13.77
N ALA A 239 -25.98 -22.30 -12.82
CA ALA A 239 -27.37 -22.37 -12.40
C ALA A 239 -28.33 -22.07 -13.58
N GLN A 240 -28.01 -21.11 -14.44
CA GLN A 240 -28.80 -20.82 -15.64
C GLN A 240 -28.76 -21.98 -16.65
N ALA A 241 -27.61 -22.61 -16.86
CA ALA A 241 -27.49 -23.78 -17.73
C ALA A 241 -28.29 -24.96 -17.17
N GLU A 242 -28.20 -25.24 -15.88
CA GLU A 242 -28.98 -26.29 -15.20
C GLU A 242 -30.49 -26.01 -15.27
N GLN A 243 -30.92 -24.77 -15.05
CA GLN A 243 -32.32 -24.37 -15.19
C GLN A 243 -32.83 -24.53 -16.63
N ALA A 244 -32.03 -24.17 -17.63
CA ALA A 244 -32.40 -24.35 -19.04
C ALA A 244 -32.52 -25.84 -19.39
N MET A 245 -31.60 -26.67 -18.90
CA MET A 245 -31.63 -28.13 -19.07
C MET A 245 -32.87 -28.73 -18.41
N GLU A 246 -33.19 -28.33 -17.19
CA GLU A 246 -34.39 -28.80 -16.48
C GLU A 246 -35.67 -28.33 -17.17
N GLY A 247 -35.68 -27.11 -17.70
CA GLY A 247 -36.77 -26.60 -18.54
C GLY A 247 -36.98 -27.45 -19.80
N LEU A 248 -35.91 -27.84 -20.49
CA LEU A 248 -35.99 -28.74 -21.64
C LEU A 248 -36.51 -30.13 -21.26
N ARG A 249 -36.00 -30.72 -20.17
CA ARG A 249 -36.49 -32.01 -19.64
C ARG A 249 -37.99 -31.95 -19.33
N GLY A 250 -38.43 -30.93 -18.60
CA GLY A 250 -39.83 -30.71 -18.27
C GLY A 250 -40.70 -30.53 -19.51
N ALA A 251 -40.21 -29.81 -20.53
CA ALA A 251 -40.92 -29.61 -21.78
C ALA A 251 -41.10 -30.90 -22.58
N ILE A 252 -40.08 -31.77 -22.66
CA ILE A 252 -40.16 -33.08 -23.32
C ILE A 252 -41.24 -33.93 -22.66
N LEU A 253 -41.19 -34.04 -21.33
CA LEU A 253 -42.14 -34.85 -20.56
C LEU A 253 -43.58 -34.32 -20.67
N ALA A 254 -43.76 -32.99 -20.69
CA ALA A 254 -45.05 -32.37 -20.91
C ALA A 254 -45.59 -32.65 -22.32
N ALA A 255 -44.74 -32.57 -23.36
CA ALA A 255 -45.11 -32.88 -24.73
C ALA A 255 -45.56 -34.34 -24.89
N LEU A 256 -44.79 -35.30 -24.36
CA LEU A 256 -45.14 -36.72 -24.37
C LEU A 256 -46.50 -36.98 -23.70
N ARG A 257 -46.76 -36.35 -22.55
CA ARG A 257 -48.03 -36.45 -21.82
C ARG A 257 -49.20 -35.90 -22.63
N MET A 258 -49.04 -34.71 -23.23
CA MET A 258 -50.07 -34.08 -24.06
C MET A 258 -50.40 -34.90 -25.30
N ARG A 259 -49.41 -35.60 -25.85
CA ARG A 259 -49.57 -36.51 -26.99
C ARG A 259 -50.10 -37.90 -26.63
N GLY A 260 -50.24 -38.23 -25.35
CA GLY A 260 -50.67 -39.55 -24.90
C GLY A 260 -49.63 -40.66 -25.15
N ILE A 261 -48.35 -40.33 -25.30
CA ILE A 261 -47.27 -41.31 -25.47
C ILE A 261 -46.89 -41.84 -24.07
N PRO A 262 -47.02 -43.15 -23.77
CA PRO A 262 -46.77 -43.69 -22.44
C PRO A 262 -45.30 -43.59 -22.06
N CYS A 263 -44.93 -42.79 -21.06
CA CYS A 263 -43.54 -42.63 -20.62
C CYS A 263 -43.25 -43.53 -19.41
N PRO A 264 -42.66 -44.73 -19.58
CA PRO A 264 -42.25 -45.57 -18.45
C PRO A 264 -41.10 -44.95 -17.67
N ASP A 265 -40.86 -45.44 -16.45
CA ASP A 265 -39.83 -44.91 -15.54
C ASP A 265 -38.42 -44.91 -16.17
N GLU A 266 -38.09 -45.90 -17.00
CA GLU A 266 -36.82 -45.95 -17.74
C GLU A 266 -36.66 -44.79 -18.73
N ALA A 267 -37.73 -44.43 -19.45
CA ALA A 267 -37.72 -43.30 -20.37
C ALA A 267 -37.64 -41.97 -19.62
N HIS A 268 -38.32 -41.87 -18.48
CA HIS A 268 -38.22 -40.71 -17.59
C HIS A 268 -36.78 -40.55 -17.07
N ALA A 269 -36.16 -41.63 -16.60
CA ALA A 269 -34.78 -41.64 -16.14
C ALA A 269 -33.79 -41.27 -17.26
N ARG A 270 -34.03 -41.71 -18.50
CA ARG A 270 -33.21 -41.37 -19.68
C ARG A 270 -33.24 -39.88 -20.03
N VAL A 271 -34.41 -39.23 -19.91
CA VAL A 271 -34.52 -37.77 -20.13
C VAL A 271 -33.79 -37.00 -19.04
N HIS A 272 -33.95 -37.40 -17.77
CA HIS A 272 -33.30 -36.76 -16.63
C HIS A 272 -31.78 -36.94 -16.59
N SER A 273 -31.26 -38.08 -17.04
CA SER A 273 -29.82 -38.36 -17.05
C SER A 273 -29.08 -37.72 -18.24
N CYS A 274 -29.78 -37.24 -19.26
CA CYS A 274 -29.17 -36.57 -20.41
C CYS A 274 -28.56 -35.22 -19.99
N GLN A 275 -27.26 -35.05 -20.28
CA GLN A 275 -26.50 -33.82 -19.99
C GLN A 275 -26.20 -32.98 -21.24
N GLU A 276 -26.69 -33.40 -22.41
CA GLU A 276 -26.44 -32.71 -23.68
C GLU A 276 -27.64 -31.86 -24.10
N PRO A 277 -27.52 -30.52 -24.13
CA PRO A 277 -28.63 -29.63 -24.49
C PRO A 277 -29.16 -29.88 -25.90
N ALA A 278 -28.27 -30.16 -26.86
CA ALA A 278 -28.63 -30.41 -28.25
C ALA A 278 -29.48 -31.69 -28.41
N THR A 279 -29.18 -32.71 -27.60
CA THR A 279 -29.93 -33.98 -27.58
C THR A 279 -31.31 -33.78 -26.97
N LEU A 280 -31.42 -33.04 -25.85
CA LEU A 280 -32.71 -32.68 -25.26
C LEU A 280 -33.56 -31.82 -26.20
N GLN A 281 -32.98 -30.84 -26.89
CA GLN A 281 -33.70 -30.02 -27.89
C GLN A 281 -34.24 -30.86 -29.04
N ARG A 282 -33.44 -31.83 -29.54
CA ARG A 282 -33.88 -32.76 -30.59
C ARG A 282 -35.05 -33.62 -30.13
N TRP A 283 -34.94 -34.22 -28.95
CA TRP A 283 -36.01 -35.02 -28.36
C TRP A 283 -37.28 -34.20 -28.13
N LEU A 284 -37.15 -32.93 -27.73
CA LEU A 284 -38.30 -32.03 -27.60
C LEU A 284 -39.00 -31.83 -28.95
N LEU A 285 -38.25 -31.55 -30.02
CA LEU A 285 -38.80 -31.38 -31.36
C LEU A 285 -39.44 -32.67 -31.88
N GLN A 286 -38.78 -33.81 -31.70
CA GLN A 286 -39.33 -35.12 -32.11
C GLN A 286 -40.58 -35.48 -31.30
N ALA A 287 -40.62 -35.18 -29.99
CA ALA A 287 -41.79 -35.40 -29.14
C ALA A 287 -43.03 -34.63 -29.60
N MET A 288 -42.89 -33.56 -30.39
CA MET A 288 -44.03 -32.83 -30.95
C MET A 288 -44.70 -33.58 -32.11
N SER A 289 -43.96 -34.38 -32.89
CA SER A 289 -44.47 -35.03 -34.11
C SER A 289 -44.50 -36.57 -34.07
N ALA A 290 -43.65 -37.20 -33.27
CA ALA A 290 -43.46 -38.65 -33.18
C ALA A 290 -44.73 -39.44 -32.82
N GLY A 291 -44.85 -40.65 -33.37
CA GLY A 291 -45.94 -41.59 -33.05
C GLY A 291 -45.64 -42.50 -31.87
N SER A 292 -44.37 -42.68 -31.52
CA SER A 292 -43.91 -43.56 -30.44
C SER A 292 -42.68 -42.99 -29.72
N LEU A 293 -42.37 -43.54 -28.55
CA LEU A 293 -41.16 -43.18 -27.79
C LEU A 293 -39.85 -43.54 -28.49
N ALA A 294 -39.84 -44.60 -29.30
CA ALA A 294 -38.66 -44.99 -30.06
C ALA A 294 -38.29 -43.90 -31.08
N ASP A 295 -39.28 -43.30 -31.72
CA ASP A 295 -39.08 -42.20 -32.68
C ASP A 295 -38.62 -40.90 -32.00
N VAL A 296 -38.99 -40.69 -30.73
CA VAL A 296 -38.55 -39.54 -29.93
C VAL A 296 -37.09 -39.66 -29.51
N PHE A 297 -36.58 -40.87 -29.34
CA PHE A 297 -35.19 -41.12 -28.93
C PHE A 297 -34.29 -41.62 -30.06
N ALA A 298 -34.80 -41.61 -31.29
CA ALA A 298 -34.01 -41.91 -32.48
C ALA A 298 -32.96 -40.81 -32.71
N GLU A 299 -31.75 -41.21 -33.11
CA GLU A 299 -30.64 -40.29 -33.36
C GLU A 299 -30.94 -39.27 -34.44
#